data_AF-A0A8T3YS24-F1
#
_entry.id   AF-A0A8T3YS24-F1
#
_cell.length_a   1.000
_cell.length_b   1.000
_cell.length_c   1.000
_cell.angle_alpha   90.00
_cell.angle_beta   90.00
_cell.angle_gamma   90.00
#
_symmetry.space_group_name_H-M   'P 1'
#
loop_
_entity.id
_entity.type
_entity.pdbx_description
1 polymer ?
#
loop_
_entity_poly.entity_id
_entity_poly.type
_entity_poly.pdbx_seq_one_letter_code
_entity_poly.pdbx_strand_id
1 'polypeptide(L)'
;RCSLKRTSSIYEFLDLRHGQEHTNRIVETLPTIFRCSLKRTSSIYEFLDSRHEQEQTNRIVETFPAVLSCSLKRTKDVYDSLDSKGINANEYIEQFPLLLYFSPRFIRNNPLDKIFEVMRRLEERRSKLQTDSTFNSGEREISVFDKVAYRRYKEQEE
;
A
#
# COMPACT_ATOMS: atom_id res chain seq x y z
N ARG A 1 18.77 -18.35 5.53
CA ARG A 1 19.97 -17.47 5.39
C ARG A 1 19.67 -16.40 4.34
N CYS A 2 19.69 -15.12 4.71
CA CYS A 2 19.75 -14.04 3.71
C CYS A 2 21.17 -14.03 3.14
N SER A 3 21.34 -14.10 1.83
CA SER A 3 22.65 -13.92 1.20
C SER A 3 22.85 -12.44 0.88
N LEU A 4 24.07 -11.93 1.01
CA LEU A 4 24.41 -10.55 0.67
C LEU A 4 23.93 -10.20 -0.75
N LYS A 5 24.16 -11.11 -1.71
CA LYS A 5 23.68 -11.00 -3.09
C LYS A 5 22.17 -10.78 -3.20
N ARG A 6 21.36 -11.44 -2.38
CA ARG A 6 19.89 -11.26 -2.38
C ARG A 6 19.50 -9.88 -1.87
N THR A 7 20.12 -9.43 -0.77
CA THR A 7 19.87 -8.12 -0.19
C THR A 7 20.22 -7.01 -1.19
N SER A 8 21.39 -7.09 -1.81
CA SER A 8 21.84 -6.13 -2.84
C SER A 8 20.89 -6.09 -4.03
N SER A 9 20.52 -7.22 -4.62
CA SER A 9 19.64 -7.22 -5.80
C SER A 9 18.22 -6.69 -5.54
N ILE A 10 17.70 -6.84 -4.31
CA ILE A 10 16.40 -6.24 -3.95
C ILE A 10 16.53 -4.74 -3.77
N TYR A 11 17.58 -4.30 -3.09
CA TYR A 11 17.82 -2.87 -2.91
C TYR A 11 18.04 -2.17 -4.25
N GLU A 12 18.90 -2.70 -5.12
CA GLU A 12 19.15 -2.18 -6.47
C GLU A 12 17.86 -2.11 -7.30
N PHE A 13 17.00 -3.14 -7.24
CA PHE A 13 15.72 -3.12 -7.93
C PHE A 13 14.78 -2.01 -7.42
N LEU A 14 14.71 -1.82 -6.10
CA LEU A 14 13.89 -0.76 -5.51
C LEU A 14 14.48 0.62 -5.83
N ASP A 15 15.81 0.76 -5.80
CA ASP A 15 16.53 1.99 -6.11
C ASP A 15 16.29 2.43 -7.56
N LEU A 16 16.31 1.49 -8.51
CA LEU A 16 15.94 1.75 -9.89
C LEU A 16 14.47 2.21 -10.07
N ARG A 17 13.57 1.77 -9.17
CA ARG A 17 12.14 2.10 -9.25
C ARG A 17 11.79 3.43 -8.57
N HIS A 18 12.44 3.74 -7.46
CA HIS A 18 12.03 4.81 -6.53
C HIS A 18 13.10 5.87 -6.29
N GLY A 19 14.34 5.61 -6.71
CA GLY A 19 15.50 6.37 -6.26
C GLY A 19 15.88 6.08 -4.81
N GLN A 20 17.05 6.57 -4.42
CA GLN A 20 17.73 6.17 -3.20
C GLN A 20 16.97 6.55 -1.93
N GLU A 21 16.43 7.78 -1.89
CA GLU A 21 15.74 8.29 -0.71
C GLU A 21 14.46 7.48 -0.40
N HIS A 22 13.59 7.30 -1.40
CA HIS A 22 12.36 6.54 -1.25
C HIS A 22 12.66 5.05 -1.00
N THR A 23 13.70 4.51 -1.62
CA THR A 23 14.15 3.13 -1.35
C THR A 23 14.57 2.95 0.11
N ASN A 24 15.33 3.89 0.67
CA ASN A 24 15.69 3.87 2.09
C ASN A 24 14.43 3.86 2.98
N ARG A 25 13.47 4.75 2.71
CA ARG A 25 12.21 4.80 3.45
C ARG A 25 11.42 3.48 3.36
N ILE A 26 11.37 2.86 2.17
CA ILE A 26 10.72 1.56 1.94
C ILE A 26 11.37 0.47 2.78
N VAL A 27 12.70 0.36 2.76
CA VAL A 27 13.42 -0.73 3.46
C VAL A 27 13.48 -0.51 4.98
N GLU A 28 13.45 0.74 5.44
CA GLU A 28 13.29 1.08 6.87
C GLU A 28 11.89 0.74 7.37
N THR A 29 10.86 1.04 6.59
CA THR A 29 9.47 0.71 6.91
C THR A 29 9.21 -0.80 6.84
N LEU A 30 9.83 -1.50 5.89
CA LEU A 30 9.68 -2.93 5.68
C LEU A 30 11.03 -3.66 5.59
N PRO A 31 11.78 -3.82 6.71
CA PRO A 31 13.08 -4.51 6.68
C PRO A 31 12.95 -5.98 6.27
N THR A 32 11.76 -6.56 6.48
CA THR A 32 11.45 -7.95 6.10
C THR A 32 11.46 -8.18 4.59
N ILE A 33 11.50 -7.13 3.75
CA ILE A 33 11.57 -7.26 2.29
C ILE A 33 12.82 -8.02 1.83
N PHE A 34 13.94 -7.90 2.55
CA PHE A 34 15.16 -8.65 2.23
C PHE A 34 15.04 -10.16 2.45
N ARG A 35 14.00 -10.60 3.18
CA ARG A 35 13.63 -12.01 3.30
C ARG A 35 12.77 -12.50 2.15
N CYS A 36 12.25 -11.63 1.29
CA CYS A 36 11.55 -11.97 0.05
C CYS A 36 12.54 -12.15 -1.10
N SER A 37 12.18 -12.88 -2.16
CA SER A 37 13.05 -13.07 -3.33
C SER A 37 12.79 -11.97 -4.34
N LEU A 38 13.82 -11.58 -5.11
CA LEU A 38 13.65 -10.61 -6.19
C LEU A 38 12.53 -11.04 -7.16
N LYS A 39 12.47 -12.33 -7.52
CA LYS A 39 11.36 -12.88 -8.35
C LYS A 39 9.98 -12.63 -7.73
N ARG A 40 9.83 -12.79 -6.41
CA ARG A 40 8.55 -12.53 -5.75
C ARG A 40 8.21 -11.04 -5.76
N THR A 41 9.18 -10.20 -5.42
CA THR A 41 9.02 -8.75 -5.39
C THR A 41 8.64 -8.22 -6.78
N SER A 42 9.42 -8.56 -7.80
CA SER A 42 9.15 -8.19 -9.20
C SER A 42 7.78 -8.66 -9.68
N SER A 43 7.36 -9.89 -9.38
CA SER A 43 6.02 -10.35 -9.79
C SER A 43 4.85 -9.59 -9.14
N ILE A 44 5.05 -8.92 -7.99
CA ILE A 44 4.04 -8.02 -7.42
C ILE A 44 4.02 -6.72 -8.22
N TYR A 45 5.19 -6.16 -8.54
CA TYR A 45 5.29 -4.98 -9.41
C TYR A 45 4.70 -5.24 -10.80
N GLU A 46 5.05 -6.33 -11.46
CA GLU A 46 4.49 -6.71 -12.77
C GLU A 46 2.96 -6.77 -12.75
N PHE A 47 2.37 -7.28 -11.65
CA PHE A 47 0.93 -7.30 -11.51
C PHE A 47 0.34 -5.90 -11.31
N LEU A 48 0.94 -5.08 -10.44
CA LEU A 48 0.47 -3.71 -10.23
C LEU A 48 0.64 -2.87 -11.50
N ASP A 49 1.77 -2.99 -12.21
CA ASP A 49 2.03 -2.32 -13.49
C ASP A 49 1.09 -2.81 -14.62
N SER A 50 0.47 -3.99 -14.49
CA SER A 50 -0.59 -4.46 -15.40
C SER A 50 -1.97 -3.87 -15.10
N ARG A 51 -2.15 -3.27 -13.92
CA ARG A 51 -3.40 -2.66 -13.44
C ARG A 51 -3.33 -1.13 -13.38
N HIS A 52 -2.12 -0.59 -13.26
CA HIS A 52 -1.81 0.81 -13.02
C HIS A 52 -0.65 1.27 -13.90
N GLU A 53 -0.57 2.57 -14.15
CA GLU A 53 0.66 3.14 -14.68
C GLU A 53 1.81 2.94 -13.71
N GLN A 54 3.03 2.80 -14.24
CA GLN A 54 4.22 2.51 -13.44
C GLN A 54 4.45 3.53 -12.30
N GLU A 55 4.17 4.81 -12.55
CA GLU A 55 4.26 5.85 -11.53
C GLU A 55 3.26 5.62 -10.38
N GLN A 56 2.04 5.20 -10.69
CA GLN A 56 1.03 4.89 -9.68
C GLN A 56 1.37 3.62 -8.91
N THR A 57 1.90 2.59 -9.58
CA THR A 57 2.47 1.42 -8.88
C THR A 57 3.53 1.85 -7.88
N ASN A 58 4.45 2.73 -8.28
CA ASN A 58 5.50 3.22 -7.39
C ASN A 58 4.91 3.94 -6.17
N ARG A 59 3.94 4.84 -6.38
CA ARG A 59 3.23 5.55 -5.31
C ARG A 59 2.47 4.61 -4.36
N ILE A 60 1.81 3.57 -4.89
CA ILE A 60 1.14 2.53 -4.09
C ILE A 60 2.15 1.84 -3.16
N VAL A 61 3.32 1.46 -3.68
CA VAL A 61 4.35 0.78 -2.90
C VAL A 61 5.01 1.71 -1.89
N GLU A 62 5.26 2.97 -2.23
CA GLU A 62 5.81 3.94 -1.27
C GLU A 62 4.84 4.22 -0.13
N THR A 63 3.55 4.34 -0.44
CA THR A 63 2.49 4.57 0.57
C THR A 63 2.28 3.34 1.45
N PHE A 64 2.31 2.14 0.85
CA PHE A 64 2.09 0.88 1.54
C PHE A 64 3.13 -0.20 1.15
N PRO A 65 4.38 -0.09 1.66
CA PRO A 65 5.46 -1.02 1.30
C PRO A 65 5.13 -2.48 1.61
N ALA A 66 4.33 -2.72 2.66
CA ALA A 66 3.94 -4.05 3.12
C ALA A 66 3.22 -4.90 2.06
N VAL A 67 2.72 -4.30 0.96
CA VAL A 67 2.26 -5.05 -0.21
C VAL A 67 3.33 -6.01 -0.73
N LEU A 68 4.61 -5.64 -0.69
CA LEU A 68 5.71 -6.46 -1.20
C LEU A 68 5.96 -7.73 -0.37
N SER A 69 5.52 -7.74 0.89
CA SER A 69 5.55 -8.93 1.75
C SER A 69 4.33 -9.84 1.53
N CYS A 70 3.25 -9.34 0.94
CA CYS A 70 2.06 -10.13 0.61
C CYS A 70 2.32 -11.13 -0.51
N SER A 71 1.53 -12.21 -0.59
CA SER A 71 1.62 -13.11 -1.75
C SER A 71 0.92 -12.49 -2.94
N LEU A 72 1.46 -12.73 -4.15
CA LEU A 72 0.81 -12.29 -5.39
C LEU A 72 -0.66 -12.74 -5.46
N LYS A 73 -0.94 -13.99 -5.06
CA LYS A 73 -2.31 -14.52 -4.98
C LYS A 73 -3.18 -13.66 -4.07
N ARG A 74 -2.72 -13.33 -2.86
CA ARG A 74 -3.46 -12.48 -1.93
C ARG A 74 -3.74 -11.11 -2.54
N THR A 75 -2.75 -10.50 -3.18
CA THR A 75 -2.92 -9.19 -3.83
C THR A 75 -4.01 -9.27 -4.89
N LYS A 76 -3.97 -10.27 -5.78
CA LYS A 76 -5.03 -10.52 -6.78
C LYS A 76 -6.41 -10.71 -6.14
N ASP A 77 -6.49 -11.56 -5.11
CA ASP A 77 -7.74 -11.84 -4.40
C ASP A 77 -8.34 -10.55 -3.78
N VAL A 78 -7.53 -9.54 -3.42
CA VAL A 78 -8.03 -8.24 -2.95
C VAL A 78 -8.72 -7.48 -4.08
N TYR A 79 -8.10 -7.36 -5.26
CA TYR A 79 -8.72 -6.73 -6.44
C TYR A 79 -10.02 -7.43 -6.79
N ASP A 80 -9.98 -8.77 -6.90
CA ASP A 80 -11.17 -9.56 -7.24
C ASP A 80 -12.30 -9.36 -6.21
N SER A 81 -11.96 -9.17 -4.93
CA SER A 81 -12.94 -8.93 -3.86
C SER A 81 -13.55 -7.53 -3.90
N LEU A 82 -12.83 -6.53 -4.41
CA LEU A 82 -13.33 -5.17 -4.64
C LEU A 82 -14.19 -5.13 -5.92
N ASP A 83 -13.70 -5.74 -7.01
CA ASP A 83 -14.44 -5.85 -8.28
C ASP A 83 -15.77 -6.59 -8.07
N SER A 84 -15.78 -7.66 -7.27
CA SER A 84 -17.00 -8.41 -6.93
C SER A 84 -18.03 -7.60 -6.14
N LYS A 85 -17.63 -6.46 -5.54
CA LYS A 85 -18.55 -5.53 -4.88
C LYS A 85 -19.09 -4.44 -5.82
N GLY A 86 -18.74 -4.49 -7.10
CA GLY A 86 -19.13 -3.47 -8.08
C GLY A 86 -18.29 -2.19 -8.00
N ILE A 87 -17.12 -2.26 -7.38
CA ILE A 87 -16.20 -1.13 -7.23
C ILE A 87 -15.09 -1.28 -8.25
N ASN A 88 -14.66 -0.17 -8.87
CA ASN A 88 -13.44 -0.16 -9.65
C ASN A 88 -12.21 -0.33 -8.74
N ALA A 89 -11.69 -1.56 -8.62
CA ALA A 89 -10.57 -1.85 -7.73
C ALA A 89 -9.33 -1.00 -8.05
N ASN A 90 -9.07 -0.73 -9.33
CA ASN A 90 -7.90 0.03 -9.74
C ASN A 90 -7.99 1.48 -9.20
N GLU A 91 -9.11 2.15 -9.47
CA GLU A 91 -9.35 3.53 -9.03
C GLU A 91 -9.29 3.66 -7.50
N TYR A 92 -9.91 2.71 -6.78
CA TYR A 92 -9.92 2.73 -5.31
C TYR A 92 -8.55 2.43 -4.70
N ILE A 93 -7.76 1.54 -5.29
CA ILE A 93 -6.41 1.24 -4.78
C ILE A 93 -5.43 2.37 -5.07
N GLU A 94 -5.57 3.08 -6.19
CA GLU A 94 -4.79 4.30 -6.46
C GLU A 94 -5.09 5.38 -5.42
N GLN A 95 -6.36 5.58 -5.07
CA GLN A 95 -6.76 6.55 -4.05
C GLN A 95 -6.40 6.06 -2.64
N PHE A 96 -6.53 4.76 -2.38
CA PHE A 96 -6.41 4.16 -1.06
C PHE A 96 -5.55 2.87 -1.06
N PRO A 97 -4.21 2.99 -1.19
CA PRO A 97 -3.31 1.83 -1.22
C PRO A 97 -3.43 0.91 0.02
N LEU A 98 -3.87 1.47 1.15
CA LEU A 98 -4.15 0.73 2.39
C LEU A 98 -5.23 -0.34 2.23
N LEU A 99 -6.06 -0.32 1.18
CA LEU A 99 -7.00 -1.41 0.92
C LEU A 99 -6.29 -2.76 0.78
N LEU A 100 -5.04 -2.76 0.29
CA LEU A 100 -4.19 -3.96 0.18
C LEU A 100 -3.77 -4.55 1.53
N TYR A 101 -3.92 -3.79 2.63
CA TYR A 101 -3.72 -4.30 3.99
C TYR A 101 -4.79 -5.33 4.38
N PHE A 102 -6.04 -5.12 3.93
CA PHE A 102 -7.14 -5.98 4.34
C PHE A 102 -7.04 -7.37 3.72
N SER A 103 -7.53 -8.37 4.46
CA SER A 103 -7.64 -9.71 3.88
C SER A 103 -8.77 -9.73 2.84
N PRO A 104 -8.63 -10.50 1.75
CA PRO A 104 -9.72 -10.67 0.78
C PRO A 104 -11.04 -11.10 1.43
N ARG A 105 -10.97 -11.98 2.45
CA ARG A 105 -12.13 -12.41 3.23
C ARG A 105 -12.77 -11.25 4.01
N PHE A 106 -11.97 -10.38 4.60
CA PHE A 106 -12.48 -9.21 5.30
C PHE A 106 -13.19 -8.27 4.33
N ILE A 107 -12.60 -8.01 3.16
CA ILE A 107 -13.23 -7.19 2.12
C ILE A 107 -14.57 -7.81 1.74
N ARG A 108 -14.61 -9.07 1.30
CA ARG A 108 -15.86 -9.73 0.89
C ARG A 108 -16.96 -9.66 1.96
N ASN A 109 -16.61 -9.96 3.21
CA ASN A 109 -17.59 -10.15 4.28
C ASN A 109 -18.08 -8.85 4.93
N ASN A 110 -17.49 -7.70 4.61
CA ASN A 110 -17.87 -6.43 5.24
C ASN A 110 -18.39 -5.45 4.18
N PRO A 111 -19.39 -4.61 4.53
CA PRO A 111 -19.78 -3.48 3.70
C PRO A 111 -18.64 -2.44 3.65
N LEU A 112 -18.69 -1.56 2.64
CA LEU A 112 -17.59 -0.62 2.37
C LEU A 112 -17.42 0.42 3.47
N ASP A 113 -18.51 0.96 3.98
CA ASP A 113 -18.55 1.83 5.15
C ASP A 113 -17.71 1.27 6.31
N LYS A 114 -17.83 -0.04 6.59
CA LYS A 114 -17.07 -0.71 7.63
C LYS A 114 -15.58 -0.81 7.31
N ILE A 115 -15.24 -1.09 6.06
CA ILE A 115 -13.85 -1.17 5.60
C ILE A 115 -13.18 0.21 5.73
N PHE A 116 -13.84 1.26 5.25
CA PHE A 116 -13.38 2.64 5.36
C PHE A 116 -13.29 3.12 6.81
N GLU A 117 -14.23 2.73 7.67
CA GLU A 117 -14.17 3.03 9.10
C GLU A 117 -12.91 2.45 9.74
N VAL A 118 -12.59 1.18 9.46
CA VAL A 118 -11.39 0.52 9.99
C VAL A 118 -10.13 1.16 9.42
N MET A 119 -10.12 1.49 8.12
CA MET A 119 -8.99 2.14 7.48
C MET A 119 -8.68 3.49 8.11
N ARG A 120 -9.70 4.35 8.31
CA ARG A 120 -9.56 5.63 9.02
C ARG A 120 -8.95 5.45 10.41
N ARG A 121 -9.41 4.45 11.17
CA ARG A 121 -8.86 4.18 12.51
C ARG A 121 -7.38 3.74 12.48
N LEU A 122 -6.96 3.03 11.43
CA LEU A 122 -5.56 2.62 11.26
C LEU A 122 -4.67 3.85 11.00
N GLU A 123 -5.13 4.78 10.18
CA GLU A 123 -4.40 6.01 9.89
C GLU A 123 -4.32 6.95 11.07
N GLU A 124 -5.42 7.14 11.79
CA GLU A 124 -5.42 7.93 13.03
C GLU A 124 -4.42 7.40 14.05
N ARG A 125 -4.21 6.07 14.08
CA ARG A 125 -3.16 5.46 14.91
C ARG A 125 -1.77 5.71 14.36
N ARG A 126 -1.58 5.63 13.03
CA ARG A 126 -0.29 5.93 12.38
C ARG A 126 0.13 7.38 12.63
N SER A 127 -0.78 8.34 12.50
CA SER A 127 -0.52 9.75 12.80
C SER A 127 -0.16 10.00 14.26
N LYS A 128 -0.83 9.33 15.21
CA LYS A 128 -0.52 9.47 16.66
C LYS A 128 0.84 8.89 17.04
N LEU A 129 1.23 7.77 16.42
CA LEU A 129 2.54 7.16 16.66
C LEU A 129 3.70 8.02 16.12
N GLN A 130 3.49 8.71 15.00
CA GLN A 130 4.48 9.64 14.44
C GLN A 130 4.64 10.92 15.28
N THR A 131 3.56 11.41 15.92
CA THR A 131 3.64 12.57 16.82
C THR A 131 4.37 12.26 18.13
N ASP A 132 4.35 10.99 18.57
CA ASP A 132 5.00 10.57 19.82
C ASP A 132 6.49 10.21 19.64
N SER A 133 6.97 9.99 18.40
CA SER A 133 8.32 9.46 18.15
C SER A 133 9.39 10.46 17.69
N THR A 134 9.08 11.73 17.40
CA THR A 134 10.14 12.68 16.98
C THR A 134 9.85 14.15 17.28
N PHE A 135 10.88 14.76 17.88
CA PHE A 135 11.19 16.18 17.92
C PHE A 135 10.80 16.93 16.65
N ASN A 136 10.26 18.13 16.86
CA ASN A 136 9.84 19.14 15.89
C ASN A 136 10.77 19.24 14.65
N SER A 137 10.29 18.84 13.48
CA SER A 137 10.68 19.46 12.21
C SER A 137 9.42 19.58 11.36
N GLY A 138 9.02 20.83 11.16
CA GLY A 138 7.73 21.19 10.60
C GLY A 138 7.68 20.87 9.12
N GLU A 139 6.87 19.87 8.76
CA GLU A 139 6.11 19.81 7.53
C GLU A 139 4.93 18.87 7.82
N ARG A 140 3.73 19.46 7.99
CA ARG A 140 2.51 18.70 8.21
C ARG A 140 2.11 18.07 6.88
N GLU A 141 2.42 16.80 6.68
CA GLU A 141 1.70 16.02 5.67
C GLU A 141 0.29 15.74 6.20
N ILE A 142 -0.67 16.40 5.56
CA ILE A 142 -2.10 16.27 5.78
C ILE A 142 -2.49 14.80 5.53
N SER A 143 -3.32 14.24 6.41
CA SER A 143 -3.97 12.94 6.27
C SER A 143 -4.51 12.76 4.84
N VAL A 144 -3.95 11.81 4.09
CA VAL A 144 -4.34 11.48 2.69
C VAL A 144 -5.85 11.23 2.56
N PHE A 145 -6.52 10.84 3.65
CA PHE A 145 -7.97 10.68 3.78
C PHE A 145 -8.67 11.95 4.23
N ASP A 146 -8.38 13.07 3.58
CA ASP A 146 -9.14 14.28 3.85
C ASP A 146 -10.63 14.02 3.58
N LYS A 147 -11.52 14.65 4.37
CA LYS A 147 -12.99 14.49 4.38
C LYS A 147 -13.68 14.54 3.01
N VAL A 148 -12.96 14.97 1.98
CA VAL A 148 -13.38 15.07 0.58
C VAL A 148 -13.56 13.69 -0.06
N ALA A 149 -12.65 12.74 0.18
CA ALA A 149 -12.71 11.43 -0.49
C ALA A 149 -13.86 10.55 0.07
N TYR A 150 -14.08 10.58 1.38
CA TYR A 150 -15.24 9.91 2.00
C TYR A 150 -16.58 10.56 1.64
N ARG A 151 -16.63 11.89 1.49
CA ARG A 151 -17.83 12.58 1.00
C ARG A 151 -18.18 12.17 -0.43
N ARG A 152 -17.19 12.09 -1.33
CA ARG A 152 -17.38 11.61 -2.70
C ARG A 152 -17.88 10.16 -2.75
N TYR A 153 -17.38 9.27 -1.89
CA TYR A 153 -17.92 7.91 -1.77
C TYR A 153 -19.41 7.93 -1.36
N LYS A 154 -19.77 8.72 -0.34
CA LYS A 154 -21.14 8.79 0.16
C LYS A 154 -22.12 9.44 -0.83
N GLU A 155 -21.65 10.40 -1.62
CA GLU A 155 -22.43 11.09 -2.65
C GLU A 155 -22.69 10.21 -3.90
N GLN A 156 -21.96 9.11 -4.08
CA GLN A 156 -22.20 8.14 -5.18
C GLN A 156 -23.19 7.02 -4.81
N GLU A 157 -23.61 6.91 -3.55
CA GLU A 157 -24.62 5.95 -3.08
C GLU A 157 -26.05 6.54 -2.96
N GLU A 158 -26.23 7.84 -3.21
CA GLU A 158 -27.54 8.55 -3.27
C GLU A 158 -28.02 8.73 -4.72
#